data_AF-A0A136KP45-F1
#
_entry.id   AF-A0A136KP45-F1
#
_cell.length_a   1.000
_cell.length_b   1.000
_cell.length_c   1.000
_cell.angle_alpha   90.00
_cell.angle_beta   90.00
_cell.angle_gamma   90.00
#
_symmetry.space_group_name_H-M   'P 1'
#
loop_
_entity.id
_entity.type
_entity.pdbx_description
1 polymer ?
#
loop_
_entity_poly.entity_id
_entity_poly.type
_entity_poly.pdbx_seq_one_letter_code
_entity_poly.pdbx_strand_id
1 'polypeptide(L)'
;MIEELKEHKSLVIALVTVLLIAAAGIMFIAQNRGSAMNGSNTADKEGIKEPANSKIVAKGRLSAQPATGRFIYEVEEQVVVAIKGDSDGRDAVGFDAALKINQKVLDFSQAVSKLPSFEVFSNVNEERLYIGGIRKLDSKSASIFNNAELAHITFRAVAQGSSAVDFMFKPDETTESNIVLTSSQDGLGDVQGTTLYVGDKIDLSTATALIVPNTNVKLVLTSITPESAVIEMTLGTSKQPKTFTWGTGTVSENIEKFSGFVFQVQKGTANSVVVYYASDTVN
;
A
#
# COMPACT_ATOMS: atom_id res chain seq x y z
N MET A 1 -16.87 -18.94 -23.90
CA MET A 1 -16.98 -17.47 -23.98
C MET A 1 -17.90 -16.96 -25.09
N ILE A 2 -17.73 -17.35 -26.37
CA ILE A 2 -18.67 -16.91 -27.45
C ILE A 2 -20.06 -17.58 -27.33
N GLU A 3 -20.15 -18.78 -26.75
CA GLU A 3 -21.44 -19.46 -26.54
C GLU A 3 -22.25 -18.94 -25.34
N GLU A 4 -21.61 -18.54 -24.24
CA GLU A 4 -22.31 -17.91 -23.08
C GLU A 4 -22.93 -16.55 -23.42
N LEU A 5 -22.38 -15.84 -24.41
CA LEU A 5 -22.93 -14.58 -24.92
C LEU A 5 -24.23 -14.75 -25.72
N LYS A 6 -24.62 -15.99 -26.09
CA LYS A 6 -25.91 -16.24 -26.79
C LYS A 6 -27.10 -16.30 -25.84
N GLU A 7 -26.94 -16.77 -24.59
CA GLU A 7 -28.05 -16.91 -23.65
C GLU A 7 -28.44 -15.58 -22.99
N HIS A 8 -27.52 -14.62 -22.90
CA HIS A 8 -27.77 -13.31 -22.28
C HIS A 8 -27.96 -12.17 -23.29
N LYS A 9 -28.33 -12.46 -24.54
CA LYS A 9 -28.54 -11.43 -25.58
C LYS A 9 -29.48 -10.31 -25.13
N SER A 10 -30.56 -10.65 -24.42
CA SER A 10 -31.50 -9.65 -23.90
C SER A 10 -30.89 -8.75 -22.83
N LEU A 11 -29.98 -9.27 -22.01
CA LEU A 11 -29.35 -8.52 -20.92
C LEU A 11 -28.23 -7.62 -21.44
N VAL A 12 -27.46 -8.09 -22.41
CA VAL A 12 -26.43 -7.30 -23.11
C VAL A 12 -27.09 -6.17 -23.92
N ILE A 13 -28.20 -6.44 -24.62
CA ILE A 13 -28.95 -5.40 -25.34
C ILE A 13 -29.51 -4.36 -24.37
N ALA A 14 -30.07 -4.77 -23.22
CA ALA A 14 -30.57 -3.84 -22.21
C ALA A 14 -29.44 -2.94 -21.65
N LEU A 15 -28.27 -3.50 -21.36
CA LEU A 15 -27.12 -2.76 -20.84
C LEU A 15 -26.60 -1.73 -21.86
N VAL A 16 -26.48 -2.14 -23.14
CA VAL A 16 -26.05 -1.25 -24.24
C VAL A 16 -27.08 -0.14 -24.48
N THR A 17 -28.38 -0.44 -24.35
CA THR A 17 -29.45 0.55 -24.52
C THR A 17 -29.42 1.60 -23.40
N VAL A 18 -29.21 1.19 -22.15
CA VAL A 18 -29.07 2.11 -21.01
C VAL A 18 -27.83 3.01 -21.17
N LEU A 19 -26.71 2.45 -21.62
CA LEU A 19 -25.48 3.22 -21.90
C LEU A 19 -25.69 4.25 -23.01
N LEU A 20 -26.42 3.90 -24.08
CA LEU A 20 -26.73 4.83 -25.18
C LEU A 20 -27.68 5.96 -24.74
N ILE A 21 -28.67 5.66 -23.90
CA ILE A 21 -29.59 6.67 -23.35
C ILE A 21 -28.83 7.63 -22.42
N ALA A 22 -27.92 7.12 -21.59
CA ALA A 22 -27.08 7.94 -20.72
C ALA A 22 -26.15 8.87 -21.53
N ALA A 23 -25.51 8.35 -22.58
CA ALA A 23 -24.67 9.15 -23.48
C ALA A 23 -25.47 10.23 -24.22
N ALA A 24 -26.68 9.91 -24.71
CA ALA A 24 -27.56 10.87 -25.36
C ALA A 24 -28.05 11.96 -24.39
N GLY A 25 -28.34 11.61 -23.13
CA GLY A 25 -28.71 12.56 -22.08
C GLY A 25 -27.59 13.56 -21.75
N ILE A 26 -26.35 13.07 -21.65
CA ILE A 26 -25.17 13.94 -21.43
C ILE A 26 -24.96 14.87 -22.63
N MET A 27 -25.11 14.35 -23.86
CA MET A 27 -24.95 15.15 -25.08
C MET A 27 -26.06 16.20 -25.25
N PHE A 28 -27.30 15.89 -24.85
CA PHE A 28 -28.42 16.85 -24.85
C PHE A 28 -28.19 17.99 -23.85
N ILE A 29 -27.70 17.69 -22.64
CA ILE A 29 -27.36 18.71 -21.62
C ILE A 29 -26.19 19.58 -22.08
N ALA A 30 -25.21 19.01 -22.79
CA ALA A 30 -24.09 19.75 -23.35
C ALA A 30 -24.50 20.69 -24.50
N GLN A 31 -25.41 20.26 -25.37
CA GLN A 31 -25.88 21.06 -26.50
C GLN A 31 -26.85 22.18 -26.08
N ASN A 32 -27.66 21.96 -25.03
CA ASN A 32 -28.60 22.98 -24.53
C ASN A 32 -27.94 24.09 -23.69
N ARG A 33 -26.62 24.02 -23.46
CA ARG A 33 -25.83 25.08 -22.82
C ARG A 33 -25.15 26.04 -23.80
N GLY A 34 -25.32 25.84 -25.11
CA GLY A 34 -24.71 26.66 -26.16
C GLY A 34 -25.73 27.45 -26.97
N SER A 35 -26.51 28.34 -26.36
CA SER A 35 -27.24 29.42 -27.06
C SER A 35 -27.84 30.43 -26.08
N ALA A 36 -27.00 31.31 -25.54
CA ALA A 36 -27.42 32.60 -25.04
C ALA A 36 -26.31 33.62 -25.29
N MET A 37 -26.72 34.78 -25.80
CA MET A 37 -25.94 36.01 -26.05
C MET A 37 -25.14 36.11 -27.35
N ASN A 38 -25.86 36.43 -28.43
CA ASN A 38 -25.44 37.55 -29.29
C ASN A 38 -25.95 38.85 -28.66
N GLY A 39 -25.03 39.73 -28.27
CA GLY A 39 -25.31 41.07 -27.77
C GLY A 39 -24.06 41.92 -27.86
N SER A 40 -23.90 42.59 -28.99
CA SER A 40 -22.87 43.60 -29.22
C SER A 40 -23.06 44.77 -28.25
N ASN A 41 -22.02 45.10 -27.50
CA ASN A 41 -21.70 46.47 -27.11
C ASN A 41 -20.19 46.57 -26.83
N THR A 42 -19.54 47.43 -27.60
CA THR A 42 -18.14 47.80 -27.50
C THR A 42 -17.96 48.67 -26.26
N ALA A 43 -17.33 48.14 -25.22
CA ALA A 43 -16.80 48.89 -24.09
C ALA A 43 -15.56 48.15 -23.56
N ASP A 44 -14.58 48.94 -23.13
CA ASP A 44 -13.18 48.63 -22.82
C ASP A 44 -12.86 47.20 -22.32
N LYS A 45 -11.95 46.53 -23.04
CA LYS A 45 -11.28 45.31 -22.58
C LYS A 45 -10.20 45.68 -21.55
N GLU A 46 -10.61 45.99 -20.33
CA GLU A 46 -9.80 45.59 -19.18
C GLU A 46 -9.97 44.08 -19.04
N GLY A 47 -8.92 43.34 -19.39
CA GLY A 47 -8.90 41.89 -19.29
C GLY A 47 -9.19 41.48 -17.86
N ILE A 48 -10.39 40.96 -17.62
CA ILE A 48 -10.67 40.10 -16.47
C ILE A 48 -9.73 38.91 -16.64
N LYS A 49 -8.58 38.98 -15.96
CA LYS A 49 -7.73 37.80 -15.76
C LYS A 49 -8.62 36.81 -15.03
N GLU A 50 -8.98 35.74 -15.73
CA GLU A 50 -9.46 34.52 -15.10
C GLU A 50 -8.54 34.27 -13.89
N PRO A 51 -9.08 34.11 -12.66
CA PRO A 51 -8.24 33.91 -11.50
C PRO A 51 -7.36 32.71 -11.83
N ALA A 52 -6.05 32.93 -11.86
CA ALA A 52 -5.08 31.88 -12.17
C ALA A 52 -5.47 30.69 -11.27
N ASN A 53 -5.88 29.59 -11.90
CA ASN A 53 -6.27 28.38 -11.21
C ASN A 53 -5.02 27.93 -10.46
N SER A 54 -4.89 28.34 -9.19
CA SER A 54 -3.70 28.15 -8.40
C SER A 54 -3.58 26.66 -8.20
N LYS A 55 -2.69 26.02 -8.96
CA LYS A 55 -2.41 24.59 -8.86
C LYS A 55 -2.10 24.31 -7.39
N ILE A 56 -2.91 23.48 -6.74
CA ILE A 56 -2.66 23.13 -5.35
C ILE A 56 -1.30 22.46 -5.28
N VAL A 57 -0.47 22.88 -4.32
CA VAL A 57 0.78 22.18 -4.02
C VAL A 57 0.40 20.90 -3.28
N ALA A 58 0.63 19.76 -3.92
CA ALA A 58 0.39 18.45 -3.34
C ALA A 58 1.41 18.18 -2.22
N LYS A 59 0.91 17.75 -1.06
CA LYS A 59 1.67 17.57 0.19
C LYS A 59 1.19 16.38 1.02
N GLY A 60 0.11 15.73 0.58
CA GLY A 60 -0.38 14.52 1.19
C GLY A 60 0.62 13.38 0.99
N ARG A 61 0.42 12.31 1.75
CA ARG A 61 1.33 11.17 1.77
C ARG A 61 0.55 9.86 1.75
N LEU A 62 1.04 8.89 0.99
CA LEU A 62 0.66 7.49 1.15
C LEU A 62 1.84 6.70 1.72
N SER A 63 1.56 5.75 2.60
CA SER A 63 2.58 4.82 3.07
C SER A 63 2.06 3.40 3.20
N ALA A 64 2.96 2.44 3.06
CA ALA A 64 2.70 1.02 3.22
C ALA A 64 3.55 0.51 4.38
N GLN A 65 2.95 -0.27 5.27
CA GLN A 65 3.67 -0.93 6.36
C GLN A 65 2.97 -2.24 6.75
N PRO A 66 3.70 -3.24 7.25
CA PRO A 66 3.05 -4.41 7.82
C PRO A 66 2.14 -4.00 8.99
N ALA A 67 0.89 -4.47 8.99
CA ALA A 67 -0.07 -4.13 10.04
C ALA A 67 0.35 -4.68 11.42
N THR A 68 1.13 -5.76 11.44
CA THR A 68 1.63 -6.39 12.67
C THR A 68 3.04 -5.93 13.06
N GLY A 69 3.68 -5.05 12.28
CA GLY A 69 5.08 -4.65 12.47
C GLY A 69 6.11 -5.74 12.14
N ARG A 70 5.68 -6.93 11.72
CA ARG A 70 6.56 -8.02 11.27
C ARG A 70 6.83 -7.86 9.78
N PHE A 71 8.07 -8.03 9.35
CA PHE A 71 8.50 -7.87 7.96
C PHE A 71 8.96 -9.17 7.33
N ILE A 72 9.21 -10.21 8.14
CA ILE A 72 9.65 -11.53 7.68
C ILE A 72 8.56 -12.55 8.02
N TYR A 73 8.06 -13.25 7.01
CA TYR A 73 6.95 -14.19 7.08
C TYR A 73 7.36 -15.57 6.58
N GLU A 74 6.68 -16.61 7.04
CA GLU A 74 6.89 -17.97 6.52
C GLU A 74 6.10 -18.16 5.21
N VAL A 75 6.51 -19.11 4.38
CA VAL A 75 5.71 -19.53 3.22
C VAL A 75 4.35 -20.03 3.72
N GLU A 76 3.29 -19.79 2.94
CA GLU A 76 1.88 -20.03 3.25
C GLU A 76 1.24 -19.07 4.27
N GLU A 77 2.03 -18.20 4.91
CA GLU A 77 1.50 -17.25 5.87
C GLU A 77 0.73 -16.10 5.20
N GLN A 78 -0.32 -15.62 5.89
CA GLN A 78 -1.00 -14.40 5.49
C GLN A 78 -0.23 -13.16 5.93
N VAL A 79 0.03 -12.28 4.99
CA VAL A 79 0.71 -11.00 5.21
C VAL A 79 -0.30 -9.88 5.05
N VAL A 80 -0.46 -9.06 6.10
CA VAL A 80 -1.35 -7.89 6.05
C VAL A 80 -0.53 -6.62 6.01
N VAL A 81 -0.69 -5.85 4.94
CA VAL A 81 -0.10 -4.52 4.77
C VAL A 81 -1.18 -3.47 4.97
N ALA A 82 -0.93 -2.55 5.90
CA ALA A 82 -1.75 -1.36 6.06
C ALA A 82 -1.28 -0.27 5.08
N ILE A 83 -2.21 0.21 4.26
CA ILE A 83 -2.03 1.43 3.48
C ILE A 83 -2.53 2.59 4.32
N LYS A 84 -1.66 3.56 4.59
CA LYS A 84 -1.96 4.76 5.36
C LYS A 84 -1.94 5.99 4.49
N GLY A 85 -2.73 6.98 4.87
CA GLY A 85 -2.84 8.25 4.16
C GLY A 85 -2.80 9.45 5.08
N ASP A 86 -2.21 10.53 4.57
CA ASP A 86 -2.30 11.89 5.11
C ASP A 86 -2.73 12.82 3.97
N SER A 87 -3.82 13.56 4.15
CA SER A 87 -4.34 14.49 3.14
C SER A 87 -3.86 15.94 3.35
N ASP A 88 -2.93 16.16 4.28
CA ASP A 88 -2.39 17.47 4.68
C ASP A 88 -3.52 18.43 5.11
N GLY A 89 -4.43 17.93 5.96
CA GLY A 89 -5.56 18.69 6.49
C GLY A 89 -6.70 18.96 5.49
N ARG A 90 -6.67 18.39 4.28
CA ARG A 90 -7.66 18.64 3.22
C ARG A 90 -8.69 17.52 3.11
N ASP A 91 -9.91 17.85 2.70
CA ASP A 91 -10.98 16.87 2.51
C ASP A 91 -10.74 16.00 1.26
N ALA A 92 -10.60 14.69 1.48
CA ALA A 92 -10.40 13.70 0.45
C ALA A 92 -11.71 12.97 0.10
N VAL A 93 -11.90 12.69 -1.18
CA VAL A 93 -13.03 11.93 -1.72
C VAL A 93 -12.63 10.55 -2.22
N GLY A 94 -11.34 10.32 -2.39
CA GLY A 94 -10.79 9.06 -2.85
C GLY A 94 -9.29 8.96 -2.65
N PHE A 95 -8.77 7.76 -2.87
CA PHE A 95 -7.34 7.50 -2.95
C PHE A 95 -7.11 6.35 -3.92
N ASP A 96 -5.98 6.38 -4.62
CA ASP A 96 -5.49 5.29 -5.43
C ASP A 96 -4.10 4.87 -4.94
N ALA A 97 -3.90 3.58 -4.75
CA ALA A 97 -2.60 2.97 -4.48
C ALA A 97 -2.28 1.99 -5.61
N ALA A 98 -1.46 2.44 -6.55
CA ALA A 98 -0.88 1.60 -7.58
C ALA A 98 0.46 1.05 -7.06
N LEU A 99 0.51 -0.25 -6.76
CA LEU A 99 1.62 -0.88 -6.07
C LEU A 99 2.39 -1.82 -7.00
N LYS A 100 3.71 -1.63 -7.04
CA LYS A 100 4.64 -2.59 -7.62
C LYS A 100 4.96 -3.66 -6.58
N ILE A 101 4.70 -4.92 -6.93
CA ILE A 101 4.90 -6.09 -6.07
C ILE A 101 5.53 -7.24 -6.85
N ASN A 102 6.33 -8.07 -6.19
CA ASN A 102 6.81 -9.33 -6.76
C ASN A 102 5.78 -10.43 -6.51
N GLN A 103 4.91 -10.65 -7.50
CA GLN A 103 3.80 -11.61 -7.41
C GLN A 103 4.26 -13.08 -7.32
N LYS A 104 5.55 -13.37 -7.58
CA LYS A 104 6.12 -14.70 -7.35
C LYS A 104 6.44 -14.98 -5.89
N VAL A 105 6.51 -13.94 -5.06
CA VAL A 105 6.82 -14.02 -3.61
C VAL A 105 5.55 -13.78 -2.80
N LEU A 106 4.73 -12.80 -3.19
CA LEU A 106 3.47 -12.45 -2.53
C LEU A 106 2.30 -12.53 -3.51
N ASP A 107 1.33 -13.38 -3.21
CA ASP A 107 0.11 -13.50 -3.98
C ASP A 107 -1.01 -12.67 -3.36
N PHE A 108 -1.65 -11.79 -4.14
CA PHE A 108 -2.71 -10.91 -3.65
C PHE A 108 -3.98 -11.71 -3.34
N SER A 109 -4.51 -11.55 -2.13
CA SER A 109 -5.75 -12.21 -1.72
C SER A 109 -6.95 -11.26 -1.72
N GLN A 110 -6.84 -10.12 -1.03
CA GLN A 110 -7.94 -9.17 -0.90
C GLN A 110 -7.47 -7.80 -0.41
N ALA A 111 -8.30 -6.78 -0.61
CA ALA A 111 -8.18 -5.48 0.02
C ALA A 111 -9.49 -5.09 0.72
N VAL A 112 -9.39 -4.55 1.92
CA VAL A 112 -10.55 -4.16 2.75
C VAL A 112 -10.37 -2.74 3.24
N SER A 113 -11.41 -1.91 3.08
CA SER A 113 -11.45 -0.55 3.62
C SER A 113 -11.34 -0.54 5.14
N LYS A 114 -10.57 0.39 5.68
CA LYS A 114 -10.54 0.73 7.12
C LYS A 114 -11.24 2.03 7.45
N LEU A 115 -11.76 2.70 6.42
CA LEU A 115 -12.59 3.89 6.58
C LEU A 115 -14.06 3.50 6.40
N PRO A 116 -14.93 3.74 7.40
CA PRO A 116 -16.34 3.34 7.33
C PRO A 116 -17.10 4.06 6.19
N SER A 117 -16.65 5.26 5.84
CA SER A 117 -17.20 6.11 4.78
C SER A 117 -16.64 5.80 3.39
N PHE A 118 -15.78 4.80 3.23
CA PHE A 118 -15.19 4.45 1.93
C PHE A 118 -15.51 3.01 1.54
N GLU A 119 -15.66 2.82 0.24
CA GLU A 119 -15.64 1.52 -0.42
C GLU A 119 -14.29 1.35 -1.12
N VAL A 120 -13.73 0.13 -1.08
CA VAL A 120 -12.44 -0.18 -1.68
C VAL A 120 -12.64 -1.23 -2.76
N PHE A 121 -11.99 -0.99 -3.90
CA PHE A 121 -11.93 -1.88 -5.05
C PHE A 121 -10.47 -2.23 -5.33
N SER A 122 -10.25 -3.40 -5.90
CA SER A 122 -8.91 -3.89 -6.21
C SER A 122 -8.86 -4.58 -7.56
N ASN A 123 -7.75 -4.40 -8.27
CA ASN A 123 -7.44 -5.14 -9.49
C ASN A 123 -5.94 -5.49 -9.48
N VAL A 124 -5.59 -6.69 -9.94
CA VAL A 124 -4.20 -7.12 -10.09
C VAL A 124 -3.96 -7.52 -11.54
N ASN A 125 -2.83 -7.08 -12.08
CA ASN A 125 -2.31 -7.52 -13.37
C ASN A 125 -0.80 -7.78 -13.26
N GLU A 126 -0.14 -8.17 -14.35
CA GLU A 126 1.29 -8.51 -14.34
C GLU A 126 2.22 -7.37 -13.89
N GLU A 127 1.80 -6.12 -14.05
CA GLU A 127 2.63 -4.93 -13.77
C GLU A 127 2.44 -4.41 -12.35
N ARG A 128 1.21 -4.46 -11.82
CA ARG A 128 0.84 -3.80 -10.56
C ARG A 128 -0.40 -4.37 -9.90
N LEU A 129 -0.49 -4.15 -8.60
CA LEU A 129 -1.71 -4.22 -7.81
C LEU A 129 -2.30 -2.82 -7.68
N TYR A 130 -3.52 -2.60 -8.13
CA TYR A 130 -4.25 -1.34 -7.97
C TYR A 130 -5.31 -1.47 -6.90
N ILE A 131 -5.28 -0.57 -5.91
CA ILE A 131 -6.29 -0.43 -4.86
C ILE A 131 -6.88 0.97 -4.95
N GLY A 132 -8.17 1.07 -5.27
CA GLY A 132 -8.91 2.34 -5.31
C GLY A 132 -9.90 2.41 -4.16
N GLY A 133 -9.91 3.53 -3.43
CA GLY A 133 -10.87 3.81 -2.38
C GLY A 133 -11.72 5.02 -2.74
N ILE A 134 -13.04 4.90 -2.66
CA ILE A 134 -13.98 5.98 -3.01
C ILE A 134 -14.92 6.23 -1.84
N ARG A 135 -15.11 7.51 -1.50
CA ARG A 135 -16.07 7.92 -0.47
C ARG A 135 -17.50 7.56 -0.91
N LYS A 136 -18.24 6.90 -0.03
CA LYS A 136 -19.64 6.50 -0.25
C LYS A 136 -20.52 7.75 -0.43
N LEU A 137 -21.51 7.66 -1.32
CA LEU A 137 -22.40 8.79 -1.68
C LEU A 137 -23.27 9.30 -0.52
N ASP A 138 -23.59 8.41 0.42
CA ASP A 138 -24.37 8.70 1.62
C ASP A 138 -23.52 9.37 2.72
N SER A 139 -22.19 9.32 2.62
CA SER A 139 -21.30 9.99 3.55
C SER A 139 -21.29 11.50 3.33
N LYS A 140 -21.66 12.26 4.36
CA LYS A 140 -21.69 13.75 4.34
C LYS A 140 -20.55 14.41 5.11
N SER A 141 -19.78 13.62 5.84
CA SER A 141 -18.67 14.13 6.65
C SER A 141 -17.43 14.35 5.80
N ALA A 142 -16.72 15.45 6.08
CA ALA A 142 -15.37 15.64 5.55
C ALA A 142 -14.48 14.48 6.02
N SER A 143 -13.65 13.98 5.11
CA SER A 143 -12.71 12.89 5.30
C SER A 143 -11.30 13.46 5.18
N ILE A 144 -10.78 13.96 6.30
CA ILE A 144 -9.40 14.42 6.41
C ILE A 144 -8.57 13.25 6.91
N PHE A 145 -7.62 12.78 6.10
CA PHE A 145 -6.71 11.72 6.50
C PHE A 145 -5.56 12.33 7.31
N ASN A 146 -5.29 11.79 8.48
CA ASN A 146 -4.16 12.20 9.33
C ASN A 146 -3.44 10.92 9.76
N ASN A 147 -2.48 10.49 8.93
CA ASN A 147 -1.82 9.18 9.03
C ASN A 147 -2.82 8.03 9.28
N ALA A 148 -3.99 8.10 8.64
CA ALA A 148 -5.09 7.17 8.86
C ALA A 148 -4.88 5.88 8.08
N GLU A 149 -5.22 4.74 8.65
CA GLU A 149 -5.30 3.49 7.88
C GLU A 149 -6.47 3.57 6.91
N LEU A 150 -6.16 3.57 5.62
CA LEU A 150 -7.14 3.67 4.55
C LEU A 150 -7.68 2.30 4.17
N ALA A 151 -6.78 1.33 4.02
CA ALA A 151 -7.09 -0.04 3.63
C ALA A 151 -6.09 -1.03 4.22
N HIS A 152 -6.52 -2.27 4.41
CA HIS A 152 -5.64 -3.42 4.64
C HIS A 152 -5.62 -4.27 3.37
N ILE A 153 -4.41 -4.56 2.89
CA ILE A 153 -4.16 -5.48 1.79
C ILE A 153 -3.65 -6.78 2.39
N THR A 154 -4.30 -7.89 2.05
CA THR A 154 -3.89 -9.23 2.47
C THR A 154 -3.22 -9.93 1.30
N PHE A 155 -2.02 -10.45 1.53
CA PHE A 155 -1.28 -11.33 0.64
C PHE A 155 -1.14 -12.72 1.28
N ARG A 156 -0.87 -13.72 0.45
CA ARG A 156 -0.32 -15.01 0.87
C ARG A 156 1.16 -15.04 0.47
N ALA A 157 2.04 -15.39 1.39
CA ALA A 157 3.44 -15.65 1.07
C ALA A 157 3.53 -16.99 0.31
N VAL A 158 4.05 -16.98 -0.91
CA VAL A 158 4.03 -18.17 -1.79
C VAL A 158 5.41 -18.72 -2.14
N ALA A 159 6.46 -17.91 -2.03
CA ALA A 159 7.83 -18.37 -2.24
C ALA A 159 8.81 -17.56 -1.41
N GLN A 160 9.95 -18.16 -1.04
CA GLN A 160 11.04 -17.46 -0.36
C GLN A 160 11.62 -16.35 -1.24
N GLY A 161 12.01 -15.24 -0.60
CA GLY A 161 12.59 -14.07 -1.26
C GLY A 161 12.13 -12.77 -0.64
N SER A 162 12.24 -11.69 -1.40
CA SER A 162 11.76 -10.37 -1.00
C SER A 162 10.79 -9.80 -2.03
N SER A 163 9.81 -9.04 -1.55
CA SER A 163 8.93 -8.23 -2.37
C SER A 163 8.88 -6.83 -1.80
N ALA A 164 9.24 -5.85 -2.62
CA ALA A 164 8.83 -4.49 -2.36
C ALA A 164 7.30 -4.38 -2.48
N VAL A 165 6.72 -3.50 -1.68
CA VAL A 165 5.35 -3.00 -1.80
C VAL A 165 5.49 -1.50 -1.95
N ASP A 166 5.84 -1.10 -3.17
CA ASP A 166 6.20 0.27 -3.51
C ASP A 166 5.11 0.93 -4.32
N PHE A 167 4.81 2.18 -4.00
CA PHE A 167 3.87 2.98 -4.77
C PHE A 167 4.52 3.40 -6.09
N MET A 168 3.80 3.16 -7.18
CA MET A 168 4.02 3.88 -8.42
C MET A 168 3.51 5.31 -8.19
N PHE A 169 4.42 6.28 -8.26
CA PHE A 169 4.10 7.68 -8.06
C PHE A 169 5.08 8.57 -8.80
N LYS A 170 4.51 9.45 -9.61
CA LYS A 170 5.17 10.53 -10.29
C LYS A 170 4.33 11.79 -10.07
N PRO A 171 4.94 12.88 -9.57
CA PRO A 171 4.22 14.13 -9.35
C PRO A 171 3.49 14.59 -10.62
N ASP A 172 2.24 15.01 -10.44
CA ASP A 172 1.34 15.51 -11.48
C ASP A 172 0.81 14.47 -12.49
N GLU A 173 1.08 13.16 -12.30
CA GLU A 173 0.45 12.09 -13.09
C GLU A 173 -0.74 11.47 -12.35
N THR A 174 -1.86 11.26 -13.05
CA THR A 174 -3.11 10.76 -12.45
C THR A 174 -3.37 9.28 -12.69
N THR A 175 -2.52 8.60 -13.47
CA THR A 175 -2.66 7.17 -13.81
C THR A 175 -2.00 6.21 -12.81
N GLU A 176 -1.42 6.76 -11.76
CA GLU A 176 -0.66 6.05 -10.72
C GLU A 176 -1.32 6.20 -9.35
N SER A 177 -0.54 6.23 -8.26
CA SER A 177 -1.08 6.49 -6.93
C SER A 177 -1.47 7.96 -6.78
N ASN A 178 -2.55 8.25 -6.06
CA ASN A 178 -3.05 9.61 -5.85
C ASN A 178 -3.88 9.73 -4.55
N ILE A 179 -4.14 10.97 -4.14
CA ILE A 179 -5.18 11.29 -3.14
C ILE A 179 -6.13 12.27 -3.81
N VAL A 180 -7.37 11.86 -4.07
CA VAL A 180 -8.34 12.72 -4.75
C VAL A 180 -8.99 13.64 -3.73
N LEU A 181 -8.77 14.94 -3.88
CA LEU A 181 -9.40 15.97 -3.04
C LEU A 181 -10.80 16.33 -3.55
N THR A 182 -11.63 16.93 -2.69
CA THR A 182 -12.94 17.48 -3.09
C THR A 182 -12.89 18.51 -4.22
N SER A 183 -11.74 19.18 -4.39
CA SER A 183 -11.47 20.07 -5.52
C SER A 183 -11.21 19.35 -6.84
N SER A 184 -11.30 18.01 -6.87
CA SER A 184 -10.90 17.15 -8.00
C SER A 184 -9.43 17.29 -8.40
N GLN A 185 -8.60 17.80 -7.50
CA GLN A 185 -7.16 17.90 -7.67
C GLN A 185 -6.46 16.76 -6.92
N ASP A 186 -5.30 16.35 -7.41
CA ASP A 186 -4.45 15.41 -6.71
C ASP A 186 -3.80 16.09 -5.49
N GLY A 187 -3.95 15.44 -4.33
CA GLY A 187 -3.40 15.86 -3.06
C GLY A 187 -2.07 15.18 -2.72
N LEU A 188 -1.68 14.12 -3.43
CA LEU A 188 -0.51 13.30 -3.13
C LEU A 188 0.81 13.98 -3.53
N GLY A 189 1.66 14.23 -2.55
CA GLY A 189 2.98 14.84 -2.74
C GLY A 189 4.15 13.88 -2.52
N ASP A 190 3.94 12.82 -1.72
CA ASP A 190 5.01 11.88 -1.36
C ASP A 190 4.46 10.46 -1.11
N VAL A 191 5.30 9.45 -1.29
CA VAL A 191 4.97 8.05 -1.02
C VAL A 191 6.08 7.35 -0.25
N GLN A 192 5.70 6.39 0.59
CA GLN A 192 6.65 5.55 1.31
C GLN A 192 6.23 4.08 1.23
N GLY A 193 6.97 3.31 0.42
CA GLY A 193 6.79 1.87 0.34
C GLY A 193 7.40 1.10 1.51
N THR A 194 7.33 -0.23 1.42
CA THR A 194 7.96 -1.14 2.38
C THR A 194 8.49 -2.38 1.67
N THR A 195 9.44 -3.09 2.30
CA THR A 195 9.90 -4.39 1.80
C THR A 195 9.50 -5.48 2.77
N LEU A 196 8.83 -6.50 2.23
CA LEU A 196 8.47 -7.71 2.93
C LEU A 196 9.38 -8.85 2.47
N TYR A 197 9.67 -9.76 3.40
CA TYR A 197 10.51 -10.91 3.16
C TYR A 197 9.73 -12.18 3.49
N VAL A 198 9.98 -13.23 2.71
CA VAL A 198 9.47 -14.57 2.94
C VAL A 198 10.67 -15.48 3.16
N GLY A 199 10.69 -16.14 4.31
CA GLY A 199 11.79 -17.00 4.73
C GLY A 199 11.32 -18.00 5.78
N ASP A 200 12.14 -18.21 6.78
CA ASP A 200 11.92 -19.22 7.82
C ASP A 200 12.05 -18.60 9.22
N LYS A 201 11.76 -19.40 10.24
CA LYS A 201 11.98 -19.02 11.63
C LYS A 201 12.72 -20.10 12.41
N ILE A 202 13.33 -19.69 13.51
CA ILE A 202 14.00 -20.60 14.43
C ILE A 202 13.91 -20.11 15.87
N ASP A 203 13.74 -21.04 16.80
CA ASP A 203 13.79 -20.74 18.22
C ASP A 203 15.26 -20.66 18.67
N LEU A 204 15.61 -19.55 19.32
CA LEU A 204 16.95 -19.32 19.87
C LEU A 204 16.85 -19.12 21.37
N SER A 205 17.66 -19.87 22.13
CA SER A 205 17.76 -19.74 23.59
C SER A 205 19.14 -19.27 24.02
N THR A 206 19.24 -18.68 25.20
CA THR A 206 20.52 -18.25 25.79
C THR A 206 21.47 -19.42 26.09
N ALA A 207 20.97 -20.65 26.16
CA ALA A 207 21.76 -21.85 26.50
C ALA A 207 22.54 -22.42 25.30
N THR A 208 22.16 -22.09 24.08
CA THR A 208 22.64 -22.78 22.88
C THR A 208 22.97 -21.80 21.76
N ALA A 209 24.15 -21.94 21.18
CA ALA A 209 24.42 -21.38 19.88
C ALA A 209 23.73 -22.22 18.79
N LEU A 210 23.27 -21.57 17.73
CA LEU A 210 22.56 -22.24 16.64
C LEU A 210 23.10 -21.78 15.29
N ILE A 211 23.22 -22.70 14.34
CA ILE A 211 23.55 -22.37 12.94
C ILE A 211 22.24 -22.29 12.16
N VAL A 212 22.00 -21.14 11.53
CA VAL A 212 20.79 -20.90 10.74
C VAL A 212 20.74 -21.88 9.56
N PRO A 213 19.66 -22.65 9.38
CA PRO A 213 19.53 -23.64 8.32
C PRO A 213 19.84 -23.09 6.92
N ASN A 214 20.50 -23.88 6.09
CA ASN A 214 20.90 -23.51 4.73
C ASN A 214 21.80 -22.26 4.64
N THR A 215 22.40 -21.87 5.76
CA THR A 215 23.40 -20.81 5.85
C THR A 215 24.61 -21.30 6.66
N ASN A 216 25.64 -20.47 6.77
CA ASN A 216 26.74 -20.67 7.71
C ASN A 216 26.74 -19.63 8.84
N VAL A 217 25.61 -18.92 9.04
CA VAL A 217 25.48 -17.89 10.08
C VAL A 217 25.18 -18.58 11.40
N LYS A 218 26.07 -18.38 12.38
CA LYS A 218 25.88 -18.80 13.76
C LYS A 218 25.28 -17.66 14.58
N LEU A 219 24.22 -17.97 15.32
CA LEU A 219 23.53 -17.07 16.24
C LEU A 219 23.78 -17.49 17.67
N VAL A 220 24.03 -16.51 18.55
CA VAL A 220 24.11 -16.69 20.00
C VAL A 220 23.30 -15.59 20.67
N LEU A 221 22.26 -15.95 21.41
CA LEU A 221 21.48 -15.00 22.19
C LEU A 221 22.24 -14.65 23.46
N THR A 222 22.73 -13.41 23.56
CA THR A 222 23.62 -12.99 24.64
C THR A 222 22.88 -12.29 25.77
N SER A 223 21.78 -11.58 25.47
CA SER A 223 20.93 -10.97 26.49
C SER A 223 19.49 -10.79 26.00
N ILE A 224 18.56 -10.78 26.96
CA ILE A 224 17.16 -10.40 26.79
C ILE A 224 16.81 -9.43 27.92
N THR A 225 16.21 -8.29 27.56
CA THR A 225 15.62 -7.33 28.49
C THR A 225 14.15 -7.09 28.10
N PRO A 226 13.35 -6.41 28.96
CA PRO A 226 11.98 -6.05 28.61
C PRO A 226 11.86 -5.18 27.33
N GLU A 227 12.94 -4.48 26.96
CA GLU A 227 13.05 -3.52 25.86
C GLU A 227 13.86 -4.03 24.65
N SER A 228 14.69 -5.07 24.81
CA SER A 228 15.48 -5.58 23.70
C SER A 228 15.93 -7.04 23.81
N ALA A 229 16.47 -7.59 22.73
CA ALA A 229 17.36 -8.75 22.75
C ALA A 229 18.65 -8.44 21.98
N VAL A 230 19.77 -9.01 22.44
CA VAL A 230 21.05 -8.92 21.73
C VAL A 230 21.42 -10.31 21.23
N ILE A 231 21.63 -10.41 19.91
CA ILE A 231 22.08 -11.64 19.25
C ILE A 231 23.44 -11.37 18.62
N GLU A 232 24.42 -12.17 19.02
CA GLU A 232 25.72 -12.21 18.37
C GLU A 232 25.64 -13.08 17.12
N MET A 233 25.92 -12.48 15.97
CA MET A 233 25.92 -13.13 14.66
C MET A 233 27.35 -13.36 14.18
N THR A 234 27.66 -14.58 13.74
CA THR A 234 29.02 -14.96 13.29
C THR A 234 28.97 -15.68 11.95
N LEU A 235 29.85 -15.30 11.02
CA LEU A 235 30.11 -16.02 9.76
C LEU A 235 31.62 -16.00 9.47
N GLY A 236 32.27 -17.17 9.49
CA GLY A 236 33.73 -17.25 9.38
C GLY A 236 34.40 -16.52 10.55
N THR A 237 35.22 -15.51 10.24
CA THR A 237 35.84 -14.64 11.24
C THR A 237 35.04 -13.38 11.57
N SER A 238 34.00 -13.07 10.77
CA SER A 238 33.12 -11.93 11.02
C SER A 238 32.20 -12.24 12.19
N LYS A 239 32.18 -11.33 13.17
CA LYS A 239 31.43 -11.47 14.40
C LYS A 239 30.86 -10.11 14.79
N GLN A 240 29.53 -10.00 14.86
CA GLN A 240 28.85 -8.73 15.15
C GLN A 240 27.65 -8.95 16.09
N PRO A 241 27.60 -8.27 17.24
CA PRO A 241 26.40 -8.20 18.05
C PRO A 241 25.36 -7.31 17.36
N LYS A 242 24.11 -7.76 17.34
CA LYS A 242 22.95 -7.07 16.80
C LYS A 242 21.89 -6.91 17.88
N THR A 243 21.36 -5.71 18.02
CA THR A 243 20.33 -5.38 19.02
C THR A 243 18.98 -5.28 18.34
N PHE A 244 17.99 -5.98 18.88
CA PHE A 244 16.61 -5.98 18.43
C PHE A 244 15.77 -5.29 19.50
N THR A 245 15.15 -4.17 19.15
CA THR A 245 14.38 -3.34 20.09
C THR A 245 12.89 -3.59 19.96
N TRP A 246 12.23 -3.72 21.10
CA TRP A 246 10.79 -3.92 21.17
C TRP A 246 10.07 -2.58 21.21
N GLY A 247 9.02 -2.48 20.42
CA GLY A 247 8.04 -1.40 20.54
C GLY A 247 6.95 -1.74 21.54
N THR A 248 5.74 -1.29 21.22
CA THR A 248 4.51 -1.68 21.93
C THR A 248 4.10 -3.14 21.67
N GLY A 249 4.71 -3.80 20.68
CA GLY A 249 4.41 -5.17 20.28
C GLY A 249 5.36 -6.23 20.84
N THR A 250 5.20 -7.45 20.33
CA THR A 250 6.07 -8.60 20.65
C THR A 250 7.18 -8.84 19.64
N VAL A 251 7.09 -8.23 18.45
CA VAL A 251 8.10 -8.31 17.39
C VAL A 251 9.00 -7.06 17.45
N SER A 252 10.28 -7.19 17.10
CA SER A 252 11.21 -6.07 17.04
C SER A 252 10.78 -5.04 16.00
N GLU A 253 10.92 -3.76 16.34
CA GLU A 253 10.65 -2.65 15.41
C GLU A 253 11.70 -2.59 14.30
N ASN A 254 12.94 -3.01 14.60
CA ASN A 254 14.03 -3.07 13.64
C ASN A 254 14.21 -4.47 13.03
N ILE A 255 14.75 -4.46 11.82
CA ILE A 255 15.32 -5.59 11.11
C ILE A 255 16.82 -5.38 11.06
N GLU A 256 17.60 -6.44 11.25
CA GLU A 256 19.05 -6.38 11.14
C GLU A 256 19.54 -7.17 9.93
N LYS A 257 20.54 -6.62 9.24
CA LYS A 257 21.20 -7.28 8.11
C LYS A 257 22.54 -7.86 8.56
N PHE A 258 22.81 -9.09 8.14
CA PHE A 258 24.11 -9.72 8.32
C PHE A 258 24.38 -10.74 7.20
N SER A 259 25.49 -10.54 6.49
CA SER A 259 26.00 -11.50 5.49
C SER A 259 24.99 -11.92 4.40
N GLY A 260 24.20 -10.97 3.87
CA GLY A 260 23.21 -11.23 2.82
C GLY A 260 21.87 -11.77 3.33
N PHE A 261 21.66 -11.78 4.65
CA PHE A 261 20.39 -12.17 5.27
C PHE A 261 19.81 -11.01 6.07
N VAL A 262 18.49 -10.98 6.17
CA VAL A 262 17.73 -10.13 7.08
C VAL A 262 17.22 -10.96 8.25
N PHE A 263 17.18 -10.35 9.43
CA PHE A 263 16.73 -10.95 10.67
C PHE A 263 15.75 -10.03 11.38
N GLN A 264 14.69 -10.62 11.93
CA GLN A 264 13.76 -9.94 12.83
C GLN A 264 13.48 -10.89 14.00
N VAL A 265 13.22 -10.34 15.18
CA VAL A 265 13.08 -11.16 16.38
C VAL A 265 11.71 -10.92 17.00
N GLN A 266 11.13 -11.96 17.57
CA GLN A 266 9.93 -11.89 18.39
C GLN A 266 10.24 -12.39 19.81
N LYS A 267 9.71 -11.67 20.80
CA LYS A 267 9.74 -12.05 22.21
C LYS A 267 9.22 -13.48 22.38
N GLY A 268 10.05 -14.33 22.96
CA GLY A 268 9.66 -15.65 23.43
C GLY A 268 9.49 -15.64 24.94
N THR A 269 10.21 -16.53 25.63
CA THR A 269 10.24 -16.59 27.09
C THR A 269 11.33 -15.70 27.66
N ALA A 270 11.52 -15.70 28.99
CA ALA A 270 12.61 -14.97 29.64
C ALA A 270 14.02 -15.35 29.13
N ASN A 271 14.17 -16.53 28.52
CA ASN A 271 15.45 -17.07 28.05
C ASN A 271 15.45 -17.44 26.56
N SER A 272 14.40 -17.08 25.80
CA SER A 272 14.30 -17.44 24.40
C SER A 272 13.62 -16.38 23.55
N VAL A 273 13.94 -16.39 22.26
CA VAL A 273 13.30 -15.59 21.24
C VAL A 273 13.02 -16.45 20.01
N VAL A 274 12.04 -16.03 19.20
CA VAL A 274 11.86 -16.56 17.84
C VAL A 274 12.60 -15.63 16.89
N VAL A 275 13.53 -16.15 16.11
CA VAL A 275 14.27 -15.42 15.08
C VAL A 275 13.67 -15.75 13.72
N TYR A 276 13.07 -14.76 13.08
CA TYR A 276 12.69 -14.84 11.66
C TYR A 276 13.88 -14.41 10.81
N TYR A 277 14.12 -15.10 9.70
CA TYR A 277 15.19 -14.79 8.79
C TYR A 277 14.82 -15.06 7.33
N ALA A 278 15.41 -14.30 6.41
CA ALA A 278 15.24 -14.47 4.98
C ALA A 278 16.48 -13.98 4.21
N SER A 279 16.62 -14.39 2.96
CA SER A 279 17.63 -13.83 2.06
C SER A 279 17.32 -12.36 1.76
N ASP A 280 18.35 -11.51 1.76
CA ASP A 280 18.26 -10.09 1.37
C ASP A 280 18.41 -9.89 -0.15
N THR A 281 18.47 -10.98 -0.93
CA THR A 281 18.53 -10.89 -2.39
C THR A 281 17.15 -10.71 -2.98
N VAL A 282 17.02 -9.73 -3.87
CA VAL A 282 15.86 -9.61 -4.77
C VAL A 282 16.02 -10.68 -5.85
N ASN A 283 15.10 -11.64 -5.87
CA ASN A 283 15.00 -12.64 -6.94
C ASN A 283 14.24 -12.08 -8.15
#